data_AF-A0A5K8ADG7-F1
#
_entry.id   AF-A0A5K8ADG7-F1
#
_cell.length_a   1.000
_cell.length_b   1.000
_cell.length_c   1.000
_cell.angle_alpha   90.00
_cell.angle_beta   90.00
_cell.angle_gamma   90.00
#
_symmetry.space_group_name_H-M   'P 1'
#
loop_
_entity.id
_entity.type
_entity.pdbx_description
1 polymer ?
#
loop_
_entity_poly.entity_id
_entity_poly.type
_entity_poly.pdbx_seq_one_letter_code
_entity_poly.pdbx_strand_id
1 'polypeptide(L)'
;MSRTIAKYFIASALAFFIIGCLEGLMFPTKFQLQSFYTTVFHIPPEYLKAFFGYFVAKIHTHVNLIGWVGSTLMGMLYYLAPQISGVERYRPWAAYMNWACQTLGVILLCLGFHLIGVFGLASGHTAGSPEFRNVAAPFKMVVTIGGVLITVSALLFTYNMVRTLFASVPALASAKGSMTPKIRQRIQAMAIVLATLALLNITVPVSPAIASPATAPQKADVIMIGDRLVDVAHGLGVVPAAMSVRCSLWPLCASLKSAVQVLGCPNCLTKKKAAPLLKFARQNGIKRVLIEKSDPFCTYVPNLQLENMASFLGGQELEIAYVDFTRGLEPAVRQTAEILGLADKCDKVLTGYAREMEKTRKKMAEKQFVKKVVILRGTYQETTGKTFLLIESPGGYADRFLLKPMGIENVGGKVYTDGKKPSKGHVSVRKLDRLIAAAPDAIVMTGDSIAVQKALAEAICKNPALGDVPAVKTHAVYSLPGYIDSSVIEYPLVLRRWADVLER
;
A
#
# COMPACT_ATOMS: atom_id res chain seq x y z
N MET A 1 26.24 2.15 -41.28
CA MET A 1 26.56 1.65 -39.92
C MET A 1 25.30 1.30 -39.14
N SER A 2 24.22 2.08 -39.32
CA SER A 2 22.81 1.81 -38.95
C SER A 2 22.40 0.33 -38.98
N ARG A 3 22.64 -0.37 -40.10
CA ARG A 3 22.31 -1.81 -40.23
C ARG A 3 23.06 -2.70 -39.23
N THR A 4 24.34 -2.43 -39.00
CA THR A 4 25.17 -3.22 -38.08
C THR A 4 24.74 -3.01 -36.64
N ILE A 5 24.55 -1.75 -36.23
CA ILE A 5 24.11 -1.47 -34.85
C ILE A 5 22.68 -1.97 -34.60
N ALA A 6 21.79 -1.88 -35.60
CA ALA A 6 20.45 -2.45 -35.52
C ALA A 6 20.52 -3.97 -35.29
N LYS A 7 21.38 -4.69 -36.03
CA LYS A 7 21.58 -6.14 -35.82
C LYS A 7 22.03 -6.45 -34.39
N TYR A 8 22.91 -5.65 -33.79
CA TYR A 8 23.35 -5.87 -32.41
C TYR A 8 22.23 -5.67 -31.40
N PHE A 9 21.42 -4.62 -31.53
CA PHE A 9 20.25 -4.43 -30.68
C PHE A 9 19.20 -5.53 -30.84
N ILE A 10 18.91 -5.96 -32.07
CA ILE A 10 17.97 -7.06 -32.32
C ILE A 10 18.49 -8.38 -31.76
N ALA A 11 19.79 -8.67 -31.92
CA ALA A 11 20.39 -9.86 -31.33
C ALA A 11 20.31 -9.86 -29.80
N SER A 12 20.68 -8.75 -29.14
CA SER A 12 20.53 -8.60 -27.69
C SER A 12 19.05 -8.73 -27.26
N ALA A 13 18.12 -8.15 -28.00
CA ALA A 13 16.70 -8.21 -27.70
C ALA A 13 16.16 -9.65 -27.74
N LEU A 14 16.56 -10.44 -28.75
CA LEU A 14 16.17 -11.85 -28.86
C LEU A 14 16.76 -12.69 -27.71
N ALA A 15 18.00 -12.41 -27.30
CA ALA A 15 18.58 -13.06 -26.12
C ALA A 15 17.77 -12.73 -24.85
N PHE A 16 17.41 -11.46 -24.63
CA PHE A 16 16.59 -11.07 -23.49
C PHE A 16 15.15 -11.60 -23.56
N PHE A 17 14.58 -11.78 -24.74
CA PHE A 17 13.28 -12.44 -24.90
C PHE A 17 13.32 -13.88 -24.37
N ILE A 18 14.35 -14.65 -24.76
CA ILE A 18 14.52 -16.03 -24.29
C ILE A 18 14.67 -16.06 -22.76
N ILE A 19 15.53 -15.20 -22.19
CA ILE A 19 15.72 -15.10 -20.73
C ILE A 19 14.40 -14.72 -20.05
N GLY A 20 13.68 -13.73 -20.58
CA GLY A 20 12.39 -13.29 -20.05
C GLY A 20 11.32 -14.38 -20.08
N CYS A 21 11.28 -15.21 -21.14
CA CYS A 21 10.40 -16.37 -21.22
C CYS A 21 10.75 -17.42 -20.16
N LEU A 22 12.04 -17.73 -19.98
CA LEU A 22 12.49 -18.66 -18.94
C LEU A 22 12.08 -18.18 -17.55
N GLU A 23 12.37 -16.92 -17.20
CA GLU A 23 11.97 -16.33 -15.92
C GLU A 23 10.45 -16.31 -15.73
N GLY A 24 9.71 -16.03 -16.81
CA GLY A 24 8.24 -16.03 -16.81
C GLY A 24 7.65 -17.41 -16.55
N LEU A 25 8.27 -18.46 -17.11
CA LEU A 25 7.89 -19.86 -16.87
C LEU A 25 8.20 -20.31 -15.44
N MET A 26 9.27 -19.81 -14.84
CA MET A 26 9.63 -20.21 -13.47
C MET A 26 8.59 -19.78 -12.43
N PHE A 27 7.82 -18.71 -12.68
CA PHE A 27 6.81 -18.25 -11.73
C PHE A 27 5.63 -19.21 -11.54
N PRO A 28 4.93 -19.73 -12.58
CA PRO A 28 3.88 -20.71 -12.41
C PRO A 28 4.40 -22.10 -11.98
N THR A 29 5.61 -22.49 -12.37
CA THR A 29 6.16 -23.81 -12.06
C THR A 29 6.87 -23.89 -10.70
N LYS A 30 7.03 -22.77 -9.98
CA LYS A 30 7.79 -22.70 -8.71
C LYS A 30 7.42 -23.74 -7.65
N PHE A 31 6.15 -24.17 -7.61
CA PHE A 31 5.70 -25.20 -6.68
C PHE A 31 5.84 -26.63 -7.25
N GLN A 32 5.77 -26.79 -8.57
CA GLN A 32 5.91 -28.08 -9.23
C GLN A 32 7.38 -28.51 -9.33
N LEU A 33 8.28 -27.55 -9.50
CA LEU A 33 9.72 -27.75 -9.64
C LEU A 33 10.48 -27.24 -8.40
N GLN A 34 9.87 -27.38 -7.22
CA GLN A 34 10.41 -26.84 -5.97
C GLN A 34 11.83 -27.35 -5.71
N SER A 35 12.05 -28.67 -5.76
CA SER A 35 13.35 -29.31 -5.52
C SER A 35 14.42 -28.88 -6.54
N PHE A 36 14.02 -28.64 -7.79
CA PHE A 36 14.93 -28.13 -8.81
C PHE A 36 15.37 -26.71 -8.46
N TYR A 37 14.43 -25.81 -8.14
CA TYR A 37 14.76 -24.42 -7.81
C TYR A 37 15.53 -24.26 -6.50
N THR A 38 15.22 -25.05 -5.47
CA THR A 38 16.04 -25.04 -4.24
C THR A 38 17.47 -25.47 -4.52
N THR A 39 17.66 -26.47 -5.38
CA THR A 39 19.00 -26.99 -5.73
C THR A 39 19.77 -25.96 -6.57
N VAL A 40 19.14 -25.40 -7.60
CA VAL A 40 19.80 -24.45 -8.50
C VAL A 40 20.13 -23.14 -7.79
N PHE A 41 19.18 -22.58 -7.04
CA PHE A 41 19.35 -21.27 -6.40
C PHE A 41 19.90 -21.32 -4.98
N HIS A 42 20.05 -22.52 -4.39
CA HIS A 42 20.48 -22.69 -3.00
C HIS A 42 19.59 -21.91 -2.01
N ILE A 43 18.28 -21.85 -2.29
CA ILE A 43 17.29 -21.15 -1.45
C ILE A 43 16.47 -22.19 -0.70
N PRO A 44 16.29 -22.04 0.64
CA PRO A 44 15.45 -22.96 1.40
C PRO A 44 14.00 -22.99 0.87
N PRO A 45 13.34 -24.17 0.86
CA PRO A 45 11.99 -24.37 0.33
C PRO A 45 10.95 -23.32 0.78
N GLU A 46 11.02 -22.89 2.04
CA GLU A 46 10.13 -21.93 2.68
C GLU A 46 10.24 -20.50 2.11
N TYR A 47 11.39 -20.14 1.54
CA TYR A 47 11.62 -18.82 0.97
C TYR A 47 11.35 -18.73 -0.53
N LEU A 48 11.11 -19.85 -1.22
CA LEU A 48 10.86 -19.85 -2.66
C LEU A 48 9.70 -18.95 -3.07
N LYS A 49 8.60 -18.95 -2.31
CA LYS A 49 7.47 -18.06 -2.61
C LYS A 49 7.88 -16.58 -2.58
N ALA A 50 8.69 -16.19 -1.60
CA ALA A 50 9.19 -14.82 -1.48
C ALA A 50 10.20 -14.51 -2.58
N PHE A 51 11.11 -15.44 -2.90
CA PHE A 51 12.08 -15.32 -3.98
C PHE A 51 11.40 -14.99 -5.31
N PHE A 52 10.42 -15.82 -5.69
CA PHE A 52 9.68 -15.66 -6.93
C PHE A 52 8.79 -14.42 -6.95
N GLY A 53 8.11 -14.12 -5.84
CA GLY A 53 7.21 -12.98 -5.74
C GLY A 53 7.91 -11.63 -5.75
N TYR A 54 9.04 -11.50 -5.05
CA TYR A 54 9.71 -10.22 -4.85
C TYR A 54 10.87 -9.96 -5.81
N PHE A 55 11.55 -11.00 -6.30
CA PHE A 55 12.75 -10.86 -7.11
C PHE A 55 12.51 -11.32 -8.55
N VAL A 56 12.13 -12.59 -8.77
CA VAL A 56 11.96 -13.12 -10.14
C VAL A 56 10.90 -12.34 -10.91
N ALA A 57 9.77 -11.99 -10.29
CA ALA A 57 8.75 -11.15 -10.91
C ALA A 57 9.31 -9.79 -11.38
N LYS A 58 10.17 -9.15 -10.57
CA LYS A 58 10.80 -7.88 -10.95
C LYS A 58 11.81 -8.06 -12.07
N ILE A 59 12.64 -9.10 -11.99
CA ILE A 59 13.64 -9.39 -13.02
C ILE A 59 12.94 -9.62 -14.35
N HIS A 60 11.91 -10.47 -14.37
CA HIS A 60 11.09 -10.75 -15.55
C HIS A 60 10.53 -9.47 -16.18
N THR A 61 10.00 -8.54 -15.38
CA THR A 61 9.51 -7.25 -15.90
C THR A 61 10.63 -6.43 -16.53
N HIS A 62 11.80 -6.30 -15.90
CA HIS A 62 12.88 -5.46 -16.42
C HIS A 62 13.56 -6.08 -17.65
N VAL A 63 13.80 -7.40 -17.64
CA VAL A 63 14.39 -8.12 -18.78
C VAL A 63 13.46 -8.03 -20.00
N ASN A 64 12.15 -8.21 -19.83
CA ASN A 64 11.23 -8.09 -20.96
C ASN A 64 11.05 -6.64 -21.43
N LEU A 65 10.82 -5.70 -20.52
CA LEU A 65 10.52 -4.32 -20.92
C LEU A 65 11.76 -3.57 -21.41
N ILE A 66 12.85 -3.60 -20.65
CA ILE A 66 14.07 -2.84 -20.97
C ILE A 66 14.98 -3.66 -21.90
N GLY A 67 15.17 -4.94 -21.59
CA GLY A 67 16.02 -5.84 -22.37
C GLY A 67 15.43 -6.16 -23.74
N TRP A 68 14.26 -6.79 -23.80
CA TRP A 68 13.65 -7.22 -25.06
C TRP A 68 12.98 -6.06 -25.82
N VAL A 69 11.92 -5.48 -25.28
CA VAL A 69 11.12 -4.45 -25.97
C VAL A 69 11.95 -3.20 -26.25
N GLY A 70 12.63 -2.67 -25.23
CA GLY A 70 13.48 -1.48 -25.35
C GLY A 70 14.58 -1.63 -26.40
N SER A 71 15.34 -2.72 -26.35
CA SER A 71 16.41 -2.96 -27.34
C SER A 71 15.85 -3.18 -28.75
N THR A 72 14.71 -3.86 -28.89
CA THR A 72 14.05 -4.03 -30.21
C THR A 72 13.71 -2.67 -30.81
N LEU A 73 13.08 -1.79 -30.03
CA LEU A 73 12.71 -0.45 -30.48
C LEU A 73 13.95 0.37 -30.87
N MET A 74 15.00 0.34 -30.06
CA MET A 74 16.25 1.03 -30.38
C MET A 74 16.86 0.51 -31.68
N GLY A 75 16.91 -0.80 -31.89
CA GLY A 75 17.42 -1.42 -33.11
C GLY A 75 16.61 -1.03 -34.35
N MET A 76 15.29 -1.10 -34.27
CA MET A 76 14.39 -0.66 -35.35
C MET A 76 14.60 0.82 -35.69
N LEU A 77 14.71 1.69 -34.68
CA LEU A 77 14.86 3.13 -34.91
C LEU A 77 16.25 3.49 -35.47
N TYR A 78 17.31 2.80 -35.04
CA TYR A 78 18.63 2.94 -35.68
C TYR A 78 18.61 2.52 -37.16
N TYR A 79 17.73 1.60 -37.55
CA TYR A 79 17.55 1.19 -38.95
C TYR A 79 16.66 2.15 -39.75
N LEU A 80 15.53 2.59 -39.17
CA LEU A 80 14.50 3.37 -39.85
C LEU A 80 14.83 4.86 -39.95
N ALA A 81 15.42 5.46 -38.92
CA ALA A 81 15.61 6.92 -38.90
C ALA A 81 16.50 7.46 -40.05
N PRO A 82 17.55 6.79 -40.54
CA PRO A 82 18.28 7.23 -41.73
C PRO A 82 17.44 7.13 -43.01
N GLN A 83 16.53 6.16 -43.09
CA GLN A 83 15.62 6.00 -44.24
C GLN A 83 14.57 7.11 -44.26
N ILE A 84 14.06 7.48 -43.08
CA ILE A 84 13.09 8.56 -42.91
C ILE A 84 13.73 9.92 -43.22
N SER A 85 14.93 10.17 -42.70
CA SER A 85 15.62 11.46 -42.86
C SER A 85 16.39 11.59 -44.19
N GLY A 86 16.66 10.47 -44.87
CA GLY A 86 17.50 10.42 -46.07
C GLY A 86 19.00 10.59 -45.81
N VAL A 87 19.44 10.70 -44.54
CA VAL A 87 20.84 10.91 -44.16
C VAL A 87 21.19 10.19 -42.86
N GLU A 88 22.32 9.47 -42.84
CA GLU A 88 22.84 8.83 -41.63
C GLU A 88 23.79 9.80 -40.89
N ARG A 89 23.34 10.45 -39.80
CA ARG A 89 24.16 11.39 -39.00
C ARG A 89 24.52 10.91 -37.58
N TYR A 90 24.43 9.61 -37.36
CA TYR A 90 24.87 9.01 -36.10
C TYR A 90 26.37 9.20 -35.86
N ARG A 91 26.76 9.37 -34.60
CA ARG A 91 28.18 9.24 -34.20
C ARG A 91 28.45 7.76 -33.90
N PRO A 92 29.38 7.09 -34.62
CA PRO A 92 29.59 5.65 -34.46
C PRO A 92 29.90 5.21 -33.03
N TRP A 93 30.83 5.90 -32.36
CA TRP A 93 31.18 5.58 -30.98
C TRP A 93 29.99 5.68 -30.03
N ALA A 94 29.11 6.69 -30.21
CA ALA A 94 27.94 6.89 -29.36
C ALA A 94 26.88 5.80 -29.60
N ALA A 95 26.77 5.30 -30.84
CA ALA A 95 25.86 4.21 -31.18
C ALA A 95 26.33 2.89 -30.55
N TYR A 96 27.62 2.58 -30.62
CA TYR A 96 28.19 1.38 -29.98
C TYR A 96 28.18 1.47 -28.45
N MET A 97 28.50 2.63 -27.86
CA MET A 97 28.42 2.84 -26.41
C MET A 97 26.99 2.74 -25.89
N ASN A 98 26.00 3.27 -26.63
CA ASN A 98 24.61 3.06 -26.32
C ASN A 98 24.27 1.56 -26.21
N TRP A 99 24.58 0.78 -27.25
CA TRP A 99 24.32 -0.67 -27.24
C TRP A 99 25.03 -1.40 -26.09
N ALA A 100 26.30 -1.08 -25.86
CA ALA A 100 27.09 -1.68 -24.79
C ALA A 100 26.50 -1.36 -23.41
N CYS A 101 26.19 -0.09 -23.14
CA CYS A 101 25.57 0.36 -21.90
C CYS A 101 24.17 -0.25 -21.69
N GLN A 102 23.35 -0.35 -22.75
CA GLN A 102 22.04 -0.99 -22.68
C GLN A 102 22.17 -2.46 -22.27
N THR A 103 23.00 -3.20 -23.02
CA THR A 103 23.14 -4.65 -22.86
C THR A 103 23.77 -4.99 -21.50
N LEU A 104 24.90 -4.35 -21.17
CA LEU A 104 25.57 -4.57 -19.89
C LEU A 104 24.71 -4.10 -18.71
N GLY A 105 24.01 -2.98 -18.86
CA GLY A 105 23.15 -2.44 -17.81
C GLY A 105 22.00 -3.39 -17.45
N VAL A 106 21.33 -3.98 -18.44
CA VAL A 106 20.28 -4.99 -18.21
C VAL A 106 20.85 -6.26 -17.58
N ILE A 107 22.02 -6.73 -18.03
CA ILE A 107 22.70 -7.90 -17.46
C ILE A 107 23.01 -7.67 -15.97
N LEU A 108 23.64 -6.55 -15.63
CA LEU A 108 23.99 -6.22 -14.24
C LEU A 108 22.75 -6.06 -13.36
N LEU A 109 21.69 -5.46 -13.89
CA LEU A 109 20.43 -5.33 -13.16
C LEU A 109 19.80 -6.70 -12.87
N CYS A 110 19.72 -7.57 -13.87
CA CYS A 110 19.21 -8.94 -13.73
C CYS A 110 20.06 -9.74 -12.72
N LEU A 111 21.38 -9.70 -12.88
CA LEU A 111 22.32 -10.38 -11.98
C LEU A 111 22.19 -9.85 -10.54
N GLY A 112 22.19 -8.53 -10.35
CA GLY A 112 22.10 -7.91 -9.03
C GLY A 112 20.83 -8.30 -8.29
N PHE A 113 19.67 -8.32 -8.97
CA PHE A 113 18.42 -8.77 -8.34
C PHE A 113 18.42 -10.26 -7.99
N HIS A 114 19.01 -11.12 -8.82
CA HIS A 114 19.19 -12.54 -8.49
C HIS A 114 20.07 -12.71 -7.26
N LEU A 115 21.20 -12.00 -7.19
CA LEU A 115 22.12 -12.05 -6.05
C LEU A 115 21.45 -11.55 -4.76
N ILE A 116 20.66 -10.46 -4.82
CA ILE A 116 19.88 -9.99 -3.66
C ILE A 116 18.90 -11.07 -3.20
N GLY A 117 18.18 -11.70 -4.13
CA GLY A 117 17.20 -12.74 -3.79
C GLY A 117 17.85 -13.98 -3.18
N VAL A 118 18.92 -14.49 -3.80
CA VAL A 118 19.65 -15.68 -3.35
C VAL A 118 20.31 -15.45 -2.00
N PHE A 119 21.23 -14.48 -1.91
CA PHE A 119 22.00 -14.27 -0.68
C PHE A 119 21.17 -13.63 0.43
N GLY A 120 20.26 -12.73 0.08
CA GLY A 120 19.37 -12.12 1.05
C GLY A 120 18.45 -13.14 1.70
N LEU A 121 17.83 -14.04 0.93
CA LEU A 121 16.93 -15.04 1.51
C LEU A 121 17.68 -16.21 2.15
N ALA A 122 18.84 -16.61 1.62
CA ALA A 122 19.68 -17.64 2.23
C ALA A 122 20.17 -17.25 3.64
N SER A 123 20.22 -15.96 3.97
CA SER A 123 20.54 -15.49 5.33
C SER A 123 19.46 -15.82 6.37
N GLY A 124 18.27 -16.28 5.95
CA GLY A 124 17.14 -16.55 6.85
C GLY A 124 16.41 -15.30 7.35
N HIS A 125 16.83 -14.10 6.91
CA HIS A 125 16.16 -12.86 7.26
C HIS A 125 14.92 -12.61 6.39
N THR A 126 13.90 -12.00 6.98
CA THR A 126 12.68 -11.64 6.25
C THR A 126 12.99 -10.59 5.18
N ALA A 127 12.53 -10.81 3.95
CA ALA A 127 12.73 -9.88 2.85
C ALA A 127 12.28 -8.46 3.24
N GLY A 128 13.22 -7.50 3.17
CA GLY A 128 12.97 -6.10 3.52
C GLY A 128 13.26 -5.72 4.97
N SER A 129 13.62 -6.65 5.85
CA SER A 129 14.11 -6.34 7.20
C SER A 129 15.46 -5.60 7.16
N PRO A 130 15.86 -4.88 8.23
CA PRO A 130 17.17 -4.23 8.30
C PRO A 130 18.33 -5.20 8.05
N GLU A 131 18.28 -6.40 8.64
CA GLU A 131 19.30 -7.44 8.52
C GLU A 131 19.38 -7.96 7.08
N PHE A 132 18.23 -8.24 6.46
CA PHE A 132 18.17 -8.58 5.03
C PHE A 132 18.80 -7.48 4.17
N ARG A 133 18.50 -6.21 4.47
CA ARG A 133 19.02 -5.07 3.69
C ARG A 133 20.53 -4.93 3.81
N ASN A 134 21.10 -5.27 4.96
CA ASN A 134 22.54 -5.25 5.20
C ASN A 134 23.23 -6.36 4.40
N VAL A 135 22.73 -7.60 4.44
CA VAL A 135 23.24 -8.71 3.62
C VAL A 135 23.12 -8.40 2.13
N ALA A 136 22.00 -7.80 1.71
CA ALA A 136 21.76 -7.43 0.31
C ALA A 136 22.54 -6.19 -0.16
N ALA A 137 23.19 -5.44 0.74
CA ALA A 137 23.75 -4.12 0.41
C ALA A 137 24.81 -4.17 -0.71
N PRO A 138 25.77 -5.12 -0.73
CA PRO A 138 26.76 -5.18 -1.81
C PRO A 138 26.12 -5.41 -3.19
N PHE A 139 25.07 -6.24 -3.24
CA PHE A 139 24.40 -6.60 -4.49
C PHE A 139 23.47 -5.50 -5.00
N LYS A 140 22.95 -4.63 -4.11
CA LYS A 140 22.21 -3.42 -4.53
C LYS A 140 23.09 -2.50 -5.36
N MET A 141 24.39 -2.41 -5.06
CA MET A 141 25.30 -1.59 -5.85
C MET A 141 25.39 -2.07 -7.30
N VAL A 142 25.37 -3.39 -7.53
CA VAL A 142 25.33 -3.98 -8.88
C VAL A 142 24.07 -3.57 -9.63
N VAL A 143 22.90 -3.61 -8.97
CA VAL A 143 21.63 -3.13 -9.55
C VAL A 143 21.71 -1.65 -9.89
N THR A 144 22.26 -0.83 -8.98
CA THR A 144 22.41 0.62 -9.20
C THR A 144 23.32 0.92 -10.38
N ILE A 145 24.48 0.25 -10.50
CA ILE A 145 25.38 0.40 -11.65
C ILE A 145 24.65 0.01 -12.95
N GLY A 146 23.90 -1.09 -12.94
CA GLY A 146 23.08 -1.51 -14.08
C GLY A 146 22.08 -0.43 -14.51
N GLY A 147 21.36 0.15 -13.54
CA GLY A 147 20.43 1.26 -13.77
C GLY A 147 21.11 2.49 -14.39
N VAL A 148 22.27 2.90 -13.86
CA VAL A 148 23.05 4.04 -14.39
C VAL A 148 23.46 3.80 -15.84
N LEU A 149 23.93 2.60 -16.18
CA LEU A 149 24.30 2.27 -17.56
C LEU A 149 23.10 2.34 -18.51
N ILE A 150 21.93 1.84 -18.10
CA ILE A 150 20.69 1.95 -18.89
C ILE A 150 20.33 3.41 -19.12
N THR A 151 20.46 4.27 -18.09
CA THR A 151 20.22 5.71 -18.24
C THR A 151 21.18 6.35 -19.25
N VAL A 152 22.49 6.06 -19.15
CA VAL A 152 23.49 6.56 -20.11
C VAL A 152 23.17 6.10 -21.54
N SER A 153 22.77 4.84 -21.72
CA SER A 153 22.28 4.30 -22.99
C SER A 153 21.14 5.12 -23.58
N ALA A 154 20.10 5.41 -22.78
CA ALA A 154 18.94 6.17 -23.22
C ALA A 154 19.31 7.61 -23.67
N LEU A 155 20.27 8.24 -23.01
CA LEU A 155 20.77 9.57 -23.39
C LEU A 155 21.53 9.52 -24.72
N LEU A 156 22.44 8.56 -24.89
CA LEU A 156 23.19 8.38 -26.13
C LEU A 156 22.26 8.02 -27.30
N PHE A 157 21.23 7.21 -27.04
CA PHE A 157 20.16 6.91 -28.01
C PHE A 157 19.46 8.17 -28.48
N THR A 158 18.95 8.94 -27.52
CA THR A 158 18.19 10.16 -27.79
C THR A 158 19.01 11.15 -28.60
N TYR A 159 20.26 11.36 -28.20
CA TYR A 159 21.20 12.22 -28.92
C TYR A 159 21.37 11.79 -30.39
N ASN A 160 21.63 10.51 -30.64
CA ASN A 160 21.80 9.98 -32.01
C ASN A 160 20.51 10.07 -32.83
N MET A 161 19.35 9.78 -32.23
CA MET A 161 18.06 9.86 -32.91
C MET A 161 17.74 11.28 -33.33
N VAL A 162 17.88 12.25 -32.42
CA VAL A 162 17.64 13.67 -32.71
C VAL A 162 18.56 14.16 -33.82
N ARG A 163 19.87 13.85 -33.76
CA ARG A 163 20.81 14.32 -34.78
C ARG A 163 20.53 13.75 -36.18
N THR A 164 20.04 12.52 -36.26
CA THR A 164 19.71 11.89 -37.54
C THR A 164 18.37 12.34 -38.08
N LEU A 165 17.31 12.33 -37.27
CA LEU A 165 15.96 12.70 -37.72
C LEU A 165 15.84 14.19 -38.09
N PHE A 166 16.61 15.06 -37.45
CA PHE A 166 16.60 16.51 -37.71
C PHE A 166 17.74 17.00 -38.60
N ALA A 167 18.51 16.09 -39.19
CA ALA A 167 19.52 16.45 -40.17
C ALA A 167 18.87 17.08 -41.41
N SER A 168 19.36 18.26 -41.82
CA SER A 168 19.00 18.82 -43.13
C SER A 168 19.67 18.00 -44.24
N VAL A 169 18.87 17.51 -45.19
CA VAL A 169 19.37 16.92 -46.45
C VAL A 169 20.01 18.05 -47.27
N PRO A 170 21.27 17.94 -47.72
CA PRO A 170 21.87 18.90 -48.64
C PRO A 170 21.03 18.99 -49.92
N ALA A 171 20.78 20.21 -50.41
CA ALA A 171 19.83 20.53 -51.48
C ALA A 171 20.08 19.82 -52.83
N LEU A 172 21.23 19.16 -53.00
CA LEU A 172 21.65 18.53 -54.26
C LEU A 172 21.09 17.12 -54.52
N ALA A 173 20.34 16.50 -53.59
CA ALA A 173 19.78 15.15 -53.76
C ALA A 173 18.24 15.07 -53.80
N SER A 174 17.54 16.21 -53.85
CA SER A 174 16.07 16.24 -53.83
C SER A 174 15.47 16.17 -55.24
N ALA A 175 15.59 15.00 -55.89
CA ALA A 175 14.74 14.66 -57.03
C ALA A 175 13.81 13.51 -56.62
N LYS A 176 12.50 13.81 -56.63
CA LYS A 176 11.33 12.95 -56.39
C LYS A 176 11.00 12.59 -54.94
N GLY A 177 10.17 13.45 -54.33
CA GLY A 177 9.35 13.14 -53.14
C GLY A 177 9.51 14.14 -52.01
N SER A 178 9.19 15.43 -52.23
CA SER A 178 9.29 16.43 -51.16
C SER A 178 8.17 16.25 -50.13
N MET A 179 8.54 15.84 -48.92
CA MET A 179 7.66 15.90 -47.75
C MET A 179 7.24 17.37 -47.51
N THR A 180 5.94 17.63 -47.35
CA THR A 180 5.44 19.01 -47.28
C THR A 180 5.95 19.73 -46.02
N PRO A 181 6.22 21.05 -46.11
CA PRO A 181 6.80 21.83 -45.00
C PRO A 181 5.95 21.78 -43.71
N LYS A 182 4.62 21.61 -43.82
CA LYS A 182 3.71 21.45 -42.67
C LYS A 182 3.96 20.16 -41.88
N ILE A 183 4.29 19.05 -42.55
CA ILE A 183 4.58 17.77 -41.88
C ILE A 183 5.93 17.86 -41.16
N ARG A 184 6.93 18.50 -41.78
CA ARG A 184 8.24 18.75 -41.17
C ARG A 184 8.13 19.59 -39.89
N GLN A 185 7.30 20.63 -39.90
CA GLN A 185 7.09 21.50 -38.74
C GLN A 185 6.39 20.78 -37.58
N ARG A 186 5.41 19.91 -37.85
CA ARG A 186 4.74 19.11 -36.82
C ARG A 186 5.66 18.07 -36.19
N ILE A 187 6.51 17.42 -36.98
CA ILE A 187 7.50 16.45 -36.49
C ILE A 187 8.57 17.16 -35.64
N GLN A 188 9.01 18.36 -36.04
CA GLN A 188 9.94 19.18 -35.25
C GLN A 188 9.34 19.61 -33.91
N ALA A 189 8.10 20.12 -33.89
CA ALA A 189 7.44 20.53 -32.65
C ALA A 189 7.27 19.34 -31.67
N MET A 190 6.87 18.17 -32.17
CA MET A 190 6.66 16.98 -31.34
C MET A 190 7.96 16.44 -30.74
N ALA A 191 9.06 16.43 -31.50
CA ALA A 191 10.35 15.96 -31.00
C ALA A 191 11.03 16.95 -30.06
N ILE A 192 10.81 18.26 -30.24
CA ILE A 192 11.24 19.26 -29.24
C ILE A 192 10.49 18.98 -27.93
N VAL A 193 9.17 18.84 -27.94
CA VAL A 193 8.39 18.52 -26.72
C VAL A 193 8.86 17.23 -26.05
N LEU A 194 9.13 16.16 -26.81
CA LEU A 194 9.66 14.89 -26.28
C LEU A 194 11.09 15.02 -25.71
N ALA A 195 11.96 15.78 -26.37
CA ALA A 195 13.32 16.04 -25.89
C ALA A 195 13.29 16.92 -24.62
N THR A 196 12.41 17.93 -24.55
CA THR A 196 12.23 18.77 -23.37
C THR A 196 11.66 17.96 -22.20
N LEU A 197 10.70 17.06 -22.43
CA LEU A 197 10.18 16.13 -21.40
C LEU A 197 11.23 15.12 -20.91
N ALA A 198 12.12 14.67 -21.79
CA ALA A 198 13.25 13.81 -21.41
C ALA A 198 14.31 14.56 -20.60
N LEU A 199 14.60 15.82 -20.95
CA LEU A 199 15.52 16.70 -20.20
C LEU A 199 14.94 17.18 -18.87
N LEU A 200 13.63 17.49 -18.81
CA LEU A 200 12.93 17.86 -17.56
C LEU A 200 12.91 16.71 -16.56
N ASN A 201 12.88 15.44 -16.99
CA ASN A 201 13.02 14.30 -16.07
C ASN A 201 14.44 14.11 -15.50
N ILE A 202 15.46 14.80 -16.03
CA ILE A 202 16.85 14.73 -15.56
C ILE A 202 17.19 15.93 -14.66
N THR A 203 16.54 17.07 -14.86
CA THR A 203 16.81 18.32 -14.11
C THR A 203 15.75 18.67 -13.09
N VAL A 204 14.65 17.93 -12.97
CA VAL A 204 13.97 17.93 -11.67
C VAL A 204 15.00 17.33 -10.73
N PRO A 205 15.55 18.06 -9.74
CA PRO A 205 16.06 17.38 -8.59
C PRO A 205 14.84 16.57 -8.16
N VAL A 206 14.90 15.27 -8.43
CA VAL A 206 14.36 14.31 -7.50
C VAL A 206 15.18 14.67 -6.27
N SER A 207 14.77 15.73 -5.55
CA SER A 207 14.83 15.76 -4.11
C SER A 207 14.25 14.41 -3.85
N PRO A 208 15.10 13.42 -3.54
CA PRO A 208 14.51 12.23 -3.06
C PRO A 208 13.88 12.82 -1.81
N ALA A 209 12.56 12.95 -1.81
CA ALA A 209 11.84 12.61 -0.61
C ALA A 209 12.28 11.17 -0.35
N ILE A 210 13.52 11.02 0.14
CA ILE A 210 13.96 10.00 1.04
C ILE A 210 13.04 10.34 2.20
N ALA A 211 11.79 9.90 2.10
CA ALA A 211 11.12 9.39 3.25
C ALA A 211 12.13 8.37 3.75
N SER A 212 12.99 8.80 4.67
CA SER A 212 13.91 7.93 5.38
C SER A 212 13.08 6.72 5.71
N PRO A 213 13.45 5.53 5.21
CA PRO A 213 12.56 4.37 5.25
C PRO A 213 12.05 4.28 6.68
N ALA A 214 10.73 4.42 6.83
CA ALA A 214 10.11 4.54 8.15
C ALA A 214 10.74 3.45 9.03
N THR A 215 11.39 3.87 10.12
CA THR A 215 12.12 2.94 10.98
C THR A 215 11.13 1.88 11.40
N ALA A 216 11.41 0.63 11.05
CA ALA A 216 10.54 -0.47 11.41
C ALA A 216 10.35 -0.43 12.94
N PRO A 217 9.12 -0.52 13.46
CA PRO A 217 8.90 -0.53 14.89
C PRO A 217 9.72 -1.65 15.55
N GLN A 218 10.34 -1.34 16.69
CA GLN A 218 11.09 -2.35 17.44
C GLN A 218 10.12 -3.39 17.99
N LYS A 219 10.49 -4.67 17.92
CA LYS A 219 9.69 -5.75 18.49
C LYS A 219 10.01 -5.90 19.98
N ALA A 220 8.99 -5.92 20.84
CA ALA A 220 9.12 -6.21 22.25
C ALA A 220 8.67 -7.63 22.57
N ASP A 221 9.39 -8.31 23.48
CA ASP A 221 9.12 -9.68 23.93
C ASP A 221 7.96 -9.73 24.93
N VAL A 222 6.78 -9.36 24.43
CA VAL A 222 5.57 -9.20 25.21
C VAL A 222 4.36 -9.60 24.38
N ILE A 223 3.33 -10.15 25.03
CA ILE A 223 2.02 -10.36 24.44
C ILE A 223 1.09 -9.24 24.91
N MET A 224 0.42 -8.56 23.98
CA MET A 224 -0.54 -7.50 24.32
C MET A 224 -1.99 -7.93 24.05
N ILE A 225 -2.88 -7.68 25.00
CA ILE A 225 -4.31 -7.93 24.89
C ILE A 225 -5.04 -6.59 24.95
N GLY A 226 -5.64 -6.17 23.84
CA GLY A 226 -6.36 -4.90 23.73
C GLY A 226 -5.85 -4.01 22.60
N ASP A 227 -6.78 -3.46 21.84
CA ASP A 227 -6.46 -2.71 20.62
C ASP A 227 -5.80 -1.36 20.95
N ARG A 228 -6.30 -0.64 21.97
CA ARG A 228 -5.80 0.69 22.35
C ARG A 228 -4.39 0.58 22.89
N LEU A 229 -4.13 -0.49 23.66
CA LEU A 229 -2.79 -0.80 24.17
C LEU A 229 -1.78 -1.02 23.04
N VAL A 230 -2.14 -1.81 22.01
CA VAL A 230 -1.25 -2.04 20.86
C VAL A 230 -1.07 -0.77 20.03
N ASP A 231 -2.11 0.04 19.86
CA ASP A 231 -2.02 1.33 19.17
C ASP A 231 -1.07 2.31 19.86
N VAL A 232 -1.17 2.43 21.19
CA VAL A 232 -0.26 3.25 21.99
C VAL A 232 1.17 2.75 21.90
N ALA A 233 1.40 1.43 22.03
CA ALA A 233 2.74 0.84 21.87
C ALA A 233 3.32 1.14 20.48
N HIS A 234 2.51 1.00 19.44
CA HIS A 234 2.89 1.32 18.06
C HIS A 234 3.24 2.81 17.90
N GLY A 235 2.46 3.71 18.51
CA GLY A 235 2.76 5.15 18.56
C GLY A 235 4.09 5.47 19.27
N LEU A 236 4.48 4.66 20.26
CA LEU A 236 5.79 4.72 20.93
C LEU A 236 6.92 4.05 20.11
N GLY A 237 6.62 3.55 18.91
CA GLY A 237 7.58 2.93 18.00
C GLY A 237 7.91 1.49 18.33
N VAL A 238 7.04 0.78 19.05
CA VAL A 238 7.20 -0.62 19.44
C VAL A 238 5.99 -1.45 19.04
N VAL A 239 6.21 -2.72 18.67
CA VAL A 239 5.15 -3.70 18.44
C VAL A 239 5.37 -4.94 19.32
N PRO A 240 4.31 -5.63 19.77
CA PRO A 240 4.48 -6.82 20.60
C PRO A 240 4.91 -8.03 19.78
N ALA A 241 5.37 -9.09 20.46
CA ALA A 241 5.66 -10.37 19.82
C ALA A 241 4.39 -11.03 19.28
N ALA A 242 3.30 -10.92 20.05
CA ALA A 242 1.97 -11.34 19.65
C ALA A 242 0.90 -10.41 20.22
N MET A 243 -0.27 -10.39 19.59
CA MET A 243 -1.38 -9.56 20.01
C MET A 243 -2.73 -10.27 19.93
N SER A 244 -3.62 -9.92 20.86
CA SER A 244 -5.04 -10.26 20.82
C SER A 244 -5.87 -9.00 20.68
N VAL A 245 -6.36 -8.73 19.47
CA VAL A 245 -7.02 -7.48 19.09
C VAL A 245 -8.18 -7.73 18.12
N ARG A 246 -9.09 -6.76 17.93
CA ARG A 246 -10.27 -6.88 17.04
C ARG A 246 -9.91 -6.67 15.56
N CYS A 247 -9.03 -7.50 15.00
CA CYS A 247 -8.53 -7.37 13.62
C CYS A 247 -9.59 -7.30 12.51
N SER A 248 -10.80 -7.82 12.73
CA SER A 248 -11.89 -7.72 11.74
C SER A 248 -12.55 -6.32 11.69
N LEU A 249 -12.25 -5.48 12.67
CA LEU A 249 -12.81 -4.14 12.82
C LEU A 249 -11.73 -3.05 12.88
N TRP A 250 -10.49 -3.38 13.28
CA TRP A 250 -9.39 -2.43 13.42
C TRP A 250 -8.49 -2.39 12.17
N PRO A 251 -8.48 -1.30 11.38
CA PRO A 251 -7.71 -1.22 10.13
C PRO A 251 -6.20 -1.43 10.32
N LEU A 252 -5.62 -0.89 11.41
CA LEU A 252 -4.17 -0.97 11.65
C LEU A 252 -3.69 -2.43 11.77
N CYS A 253 -4.51 -3.36 12.26
CA CYS A 253 -4.11 -4.78 12.36
C CYS A 253 -3.68 -5.36 10.99
N ALA A 254 -4.26 -4.93 9.88
CA ALA A 254 -3.89 -5.41 8.56
C ALA A 254 -2.43 -5.07 8.19
N SER A 255 -1.90 -3.95 8.70
CA SER A 255 -0.50 -3.57 8.53
C SER A 255 0.42 -4.32 9.51
N LEU A 256 -0.01 -4.48 10.77
CA LEU A 256 0.78 -5.07 11.84
C LEU A 256 0.95 -6.59 11.71
N LYS A 257 0.01 -7.30 11.07
CA LYS A 257 0.06 -8.77 10.91
C LYS A 257 1.30 -9.29 10.16
N SER A 258 2.03 -8.41 9.49
CA SER A 258 3.30 -8.74 8.82
C SER A 258 4.47 -8.89 9.82
N ALA A 259 4.37 -8.25 10.99
CA ALA A 259 5.42 -8.22 12.01
C ALA A 259 5.00 -8.87 13.36
N VAL A 260 3.69 -8.95 13.62
CA VAL A 260 3.12 -9.39 14.90
C VAL A 260 2.22 -10.61 14.71
N GLN A 261 2.39 -11.63 15.56
CA GLN A 261 1.49 -12.79 15.57
C GLN A 261 0.11 -12.42 16.14
N VAL A 262 -0.95 -12.65 15.37
CA VAL A 262 -2.34 -12.47 15.84
C VAL A 262 -2.83 -13.74 16.53
N LEU A 263 -3.23 -13.64 17.80
CA LEU A 263 -3.73 -14.77 18.60
C LEU A 263 -5.26 -14.92 18.55
N GLY A 264 -5.93 -13.95 17.94
CA GLY A 264 -7.40 -13.90 17.80
C GLY A 264 -7.99 -12.62 18.37
N CYS A 265 -9.32 -12.52 18.32
CA CYS A 265 -10.03 -11.43 18.95
C CYS A 265 -10.12 -11.65 20.47
N PRO A 266 -10.15 -10.61 21.32
CA PRO A 266 -10.20 -10.81 22.78
C PRO A 266 -11.37 -11.68 23.23
N ASN A 267 -12.58 -11.47 22.69
CA ASN A 267 -13.73 -12.35 22.97
C ASN A 267 -13.47 -13.82 22.59
N CYS A 268 -12.81 -14.04 21.45
CA CYS A 268 -12.47 -15.37 20.95
C CYS A 268 -11.44 -16.04 21.88
N LEU A 269 -10.48 -15.26 22.36
CA LEU A 269 -9.43 -15.71 23.25
C LEU A 269 -9.98 -16.02 24.66
N THR A 270 -10.91 -15.21 25.18
CA THR A 270 -11.67 -15.48 26.42
C THR A 270 -12.45 -16.80 26.32
N LYS A 271 -13.19 -17.01 25.22
CA LYS A 271 -13.95 -18.27 25.00
C LYS A 271 -13.06 -19.51 24.95
N LYS A 272 -11.81 -19.35 24.53
CA LYS A 272 -10.80 -20.41 24.48
C LYS A 272 -9.93 -20.48 25.73
N LYS A 273 -10.32 -19.80 26.82
CA LYS A 273 -9.58 -19.75 28.10
C LYS A 273 -8.09 -19.45 27.88
N ALA A 274 -7.78 -18.48 27.03
CA ALA A 274 -6.43 -18.06 26.66
C ALA A 274 -5.50 -19.14 26.07
N ALA A 275 -5.99 -20.32 25.66
CA ALA A 275 -5.13 -21.41 25.17
C ALA A 275 -4.19 -21.04 24.01
N PRO A 276 -4.61 -20.28 22.97
CA PRO A 276 -3.70 -19.80 21.92
C PRO A 276 -2.54 -18.94 22.46
N LEU A 277 -2.81 -18.10 23.46
CA LEU A 277 -1.81 -17.23 24.10
C LEU A 277 -0.81 -18.08 24.89
N LEU A 278 -1.29 -18.98 25.75
CA LEU A 278 -0.42 -19.85 26.55
C LEU A 278 0.48 -20.73 25.67
N LYS A 279 -0.07 -21.26 24.56
CA LYS A 279 0.71 -22.01 23.59
C LYS A 279 1.82 -21.14 22.98
N PHE A 280 1.48 -19.94 22.51
CA PHE A 280 2.46 -19.04 21.90
C PHE A 280 3.55 -18.63 22.89
N ALA A 281 3.17 -18.27 24.12
CA ALA A 281 4.10 -17.86 25.18
C ALA A 281 5.14 -18.95 25.47
N ARG A 282 4.71 -20.20 25.67
CA ARG A 282 5.62 -21.34 25.89
C ARG A 282 6.53 -21.62 24.69
N GLN A 283 6.00 -21.57 23.48
CA GLN A 283 6.77 -21.86 22.27
C GLN A 283 7.85 -20.82 21.97
N ASN A 284 7.66 -19.58 22.40
CA ASN A 284 8.56 -18.47 22.08
C ASN A 284 9.29 -17.91 23.31
N GLY A 285 9.18 -18.57 24.47
CA GLY A 285 9.82 -18.12 25.71
C GLY A 285 9.35 -16.74 26.21
N ILE A 286 8.15 -16.30 25.83
CA ILE A 286 7.62 -14.98 26.22
C ILE A 286 7.02 -15.07 27.62
N LYS A 287 7.56 -14.27 28.55
CA LYS A 287 7.14 -14.27 29.97
C LYS A 287 6.21 -13.12 30.34
N ARG A 288 6.07 -12.09 29.50
CA ARG A 288 5.30 -10.89 29.87
C ARG A 288 4.01 -10.76 29.06
N VAL A 289 2.92 -10.43 29.75
CA VAL A 289 1.61 -10.15 29.18
C VAL A 289 1.11 -8.79 29.66
N LEU A 290 0.74 -7.93 28.73
CA LEU A 290 0.10 -6.64 29.02
C LEU A 290 -1.37 -6.71 28.65
N ILE A 291 -2.23 -6.26 29.56
CA ILE A 291 -3.68 -6.30 29.41
C ILE A 291 -4.24 -4.88 29.49
N GLU A 292 -5.00 -4.50 28.48
CA GLU A 292 -5.77 -3.26 28.47
C GLU A 292 -6.93 -3.34 29.47
N LYS A 293 -7.03 -2.35 30.36
CA LYS A 293 -8.17 -2.12 31.25
C LYS A 293 -9.00 -0.95 30.73
N SER A 294 -10.24 -1.25 30.34
CA SER A 294 -11.16 -0.32 29.68
C SER A 294 -12.60 -0.68 30.00
N ASP A 295 -13.44 0.31 30.28
CA ASP A 295 -14.87 0.10 30.54
C ASP A 295 -15.77 1.09 29.75
N PRO A 296 -16.52 0.63 28.74
CA PRO A 296 -16.45 -0.71 28.14
C PRO A 296 -15.24 -0.86 27.22
N PHE A 297 -14.66 -2.06 27.12
CA PHE A 297 -13.68 -2.36 26.07
C PHE A 297 -14.32 -2.34 24.68
N CYS A 298 -15.51 -2.94 24.54
CA CYS A 298 -16.20 -3.08 23.27
C CYS A 298 -17.68 -2.70 23.36
N THR A 299 -18.10 -1.63 22.67
CA THR A 299 -19.51 -1.19 22.59
C THR A 299 -20.45 -2.30 22.11
N TYR A 300 -19.96 -3.21 21.26
CA TYR A 300 -20.77 -4.30 20.70
C TYR A 300 -20.80 -5.57 21.55
N VAL A 301 -19.94 -5.66 22.56
CA VAL A 301 -19.88 -6.79 23.50
C VAL A 301 -19.67 -6.19 24.90
N PRO A 302 -20.69 -5.55 25.48
CA PRO A 302 -20.54 -4.69 26.66
C PRO A 302 -19.98 -5.45 27.88
N ASN A 303 -20.27 -6.74 27.99
CA ASN A 303 -19.80 -7.57 29.11
C ASN A 303 -18.36 -8.10 28.94
N LEU A 304 -17.65 -7.70 27.89
CA LEU A 304 -16.28 -8.12 27.66
C LEU A 304 -15.32 -7.25 28.47
N GLN A 305 -14.85 -7.79 29.59
CA GLN A 305 -13.76 -7.25 30.40
C GLN A 305 -12.49 -8.07 30.12
N LEU A 306 -11.41 -7.38 29.76
CA LEU A 306 -10.15 -8.04 29.38
C LEU A 306 -9.33 -8.46 30.60
N GLU A 307 -9.56 -7.81 31.74
CA GLU A 307 -8.93 -8.08 33.01
C GLU A 307 -9.25 -9.50 33.50
N ASN A 308 -10.46 -9.98 33.19
CA ASN A 308 -10.89 -11.34 33.49
C ASN A 308 -10.01 -12.40 32.79
N MET A 309 -9.23 -12.02 31.76
CA MET A 309 -8.29 -12.94 31.12
C MET A 309 -7.14 -13.35 32.04
N ALA A 310 -6.76 -12.52 33.01
CA ALA A 310 -5.71 -12.85 33.97
C ALA A 310 -6.04 -14.10 34.79
N SER A 311 -7.32 -14.37 35.06
CA SER A 311 -7.74 -15.60 35.74
C SER A 311 -7.35 -16.88 34.99
N PHE A 312 -7.28 -16.84 33.65
CA PHE A 312 -6.84 -17.98 32.84
C PHE A 312 -5.32 -18.11 32.74
N LEU A 313 -4.59 -17.07 33.16
CA LEU A 313 -3.13 -17.02 33.16
C LEU A 313 -2.53 -17.37 34.54
N GLY A 314 -3.36 -17.44 35.58
CA GLY A 314 -2.94 -17.81 36.93
C GLY A 314 -2.26 -19.18 37.00
N GLY A 315 -1.21 -19.28 37.81
CA GLY A 315 -0.41 -20.51 37.95
C GLY A 315 0.56 -20.78 36.81
N GLN A 316 0.74 -19.84 35.87
CA GLN A 316 1.80 -19.88 34.85
C GLN A 316 2.94 -18.96 35.27
N GLU A 317 4.15 -19.20 34.75
CA GLU A 317 5.32 -18.31 34.89
C GLU A 317 5.20 -17.05 34.00
N LEU A 318 4.03 -16.38 34.04
CA LEU A 318 3.76 -15.16 33.27
C LEU A 318 3.63 -13.95 34.19
N GLU A 319 4.38 -12.90 33.90
CA GLU A 319 4.25 -11.58 34.50
C GLU A 319 3.10 -10.83 33.80
N ILE A 320 2.09 -10.43 34.56
CA ILE A 320 0.91 -9.74 34.05
C ILE A 320 0.95 -8.29 34.54
N ALA A 321 0.89 -7.34 33.61
CA ALA A 321 0.68 -5.93 33.94
C ALA A 321 -0.53 -5.36 33.20
N TYR A 322 -1.16 -4.36 33.81
CA TYR A 322 -2.36 -3.72 33.27
C TYR A 322 -2.06 -2.31 32.81
N VAL A 323 -2.72 -1.86 31.75
CA VAL A 323 -2.72 -0.46 31.31
C VAL A 323 -4.14 0.09 31.40
N ASP A 324 -4.34 1.10 32.24
CA ASP A 324 -5.66 1.61 32.59
C ASP A 324 -6.06 2.81 31.71
N PHE A 325 -6.94 2.55 30.74
CA PHE A 325 -7.54 3.55 29.86
C PHE A 325 -8.79 4.22 30.45
N THR A 326 -9.30 3.75 31.60
CA THR A 326 -10.48 4.37 32.25
C THR A 326 -10.19 5.78 32.78
N ARG A 327 -8.90 6.10 33.00
CA ARG A 327 -8.40 7.43 33.40
C ARG A 327 -8.09 8.35 32.21
N GLY A 328 -8.40 7.92 30.99
CA GLY A 328 -8.11 8.65 29.76
C GLY A 328 -6.79 8.25 29.09
N LEU A 329 -6.55 8.81 27.90
CA LEU A 329 -5.43 8.41 27.04
C LEU A 329 -4.07 8.78 27.62
N GLU A 330 -3.91 9.97 28.20
CA GLU A 330 -2.61 10.43 28.69
C GLU A 330 -2.02 9.52 29.77
N PRO A 331 -2.73 9.21 30.87
CA PRO A 331 -2.24 8.27 31.89
C PRO A 331 -1.92 6.89 31.30
N ALA A 332 -2.70 6.41 30.33
CA ALA A 332 -2.47 5.12 29.68
C ALA A 332 -1.20 5.11 28.82
N VAL A 333 -0.91 6.21 28.09
CA VAL A 333 0.32 6.36 27.31
C VAL A 333 1.54 6.41 28.21
N ARG A 334 1.49 7.18 29.31
CA ARG A 334 2.57 7.25 30.30
C ARG A 334 2.84 5.88 30.93
N GLN A 335 1.79 5.19 31.37
CA GLN A 335 1.90 3.85 31.94
C GLN A 335 2.46 2.83 30.93
N THR A 336 2.00 2.88 29.67
CA THR A 336 2.53 1.98 28.62
C THR A 336 4.01 2.26 28.35
N ALA A 337 4.40 3.54 28.27
CA ALA A 337 5.78 3.95 28.06
C ALA A 337 6.69 3.51 29.21
N GLU A 338 6.27 3.69 30.46
CA GLU A 338 7.01 3.24 31.64
C GLU A 338 7.20 1.72 31.63
N ILE A 339 6.11 0.96 31.44
CA ILE A 339 6.14 -0.50 31.40
C ILE A 339 7.05 -1.02 30.27
N LEU A 340 7.13 -0.33 29.12
CA LEU A 340 7.97 -0.72 27.98
C LEU A 340 9.39 -0.12 28.02
N GLY A 341 9.73 0.71 29.00
CA GLY A 341 11.04 1.39 29.05
C GLY A 341 11.22 2.45 27.96
N LEU A 342 10.15 3.15 27.58
CA LEU A 342 10.08 4.15 26.51
C LEU A 342 9.62 5.53 27.02
N ALA A 343 9.91 5.86 28.27
CA ALA A 343 9.47 7.11 28.89
C ALA A 343 9.93 8.35 28.10
N ASP A 344 11.12 8.29 27.49
CA ASP A 344 11.70 9.33 26.62
C ASP A 344 10.86 9.65 25.38
N LYS A 345 10.08 8.68 24.88
CA LYS A 345 9.19 8.86 23.72
C LYS A 345 7.80 9.36 24.09
N CYS A 346 7.43 9.28 25.37
CA CYS A 346 6.08 9.55 25.84
C CYS A 346 5.62 10.98 25.53
N ASP A 347 6.42 11.97 25.93
CA ASP A 347 6.05 13.38 25.78
C ASP A 347 5.94 13.80 24.31
N LYS A 348 6.73 13.19 23.42
CA LYS A 348 6.62 13.40 21.97
C LYS A 348 5.27 12.93 21.43
N VAL A 349 4.83 11.74 21.83
CA VAL A 349 3.52 11.18 21.41
C VAL A 349 2.39 12.05 21.94
N LEU A 350 2.41 12.39 23.23
CA LEU A 350 1.37 13.19 23.88
C LEU A 350 1.29 14.61 23.34
N THR A 351 2.42 15.28 23.16
CA THR A 351 2.47 16.63 22.56
C THR A 351 1.97 16.60 21.12
N GLY A 352 2.34 15.56 20.36
CA GLY A 352 1.82 15.35 19.00
C GLY A 352 0.30 15.19 18.98
N TYR A 353 -0.23 14.33 19.85
CA TYR A 353 -1.67 14.11 20.00
C TYR A 353 -2.41 15.39 20.41
N ALA A 354 -1.95 16.09 21.46
CA ALA A 354 -2.57 17.31 21.96
C ALA A 354 -2.61 18.41 20.90
N ARG A 355 -1.50 18.60 20.18
CA ARG A 355 -1.43 19.55 19.06
C ARG A 355 -2.43 19.21 17.95
N GLU A 356 -2.54 17.94 17.57
CA GLU A 356 -3.48 17.54 16.53
C GLU A 356 -4.93 17.61 17.02
N MET A 357 -5.23 17.30 18.29
CA MET A 357 -6.56 17.50 18.86
C MET A 357 -6.96 18.96 18.89
N GLU A 358 -6.05 19.86 19.26
CA GLU A 358 -6.33 21.29 19.30
C GLU A 358 -6.63 21.85 17.90
N LYS A 359 -5.82 21.47 16.90
CA LYS A 359 -6.10 21.80 15.49
C LYS A 359 -7.48 21.30 15.06
N THR A 360 -7.84 20.07 15.42
CA THR A 360 -9.14 19.48 15.09
C THR A 360 -10.28 20.23 15.76
N ARG A 361 -10.18 20.55 17.05
CA ARG A 361 -11.20 21.31 17.79
C ARG A 361 -11.41 22.71 17.23
N LYS A 362 -10.33 23.47 17.00
CA LYS A 362 -10.41 24.81 16.39
C LYS A 362 -11.12 24.75 15.04
N LYS A 363 -10.72 23.79 14.19
CA LYS A 363 -11.33 23.61 12.88
C LYS A 363 -12.82 23.28 12.96
N MET A 364 -13.25 22.52 13.97
CA MET A 364 -14.66 22.15 14.13
C MET A 364 -15.53 23.28 14.73
N ALA A 365 -14.97 24.15 15.58
CA ALA A 365 -15.72 25.16 16.31
C ALA A 365 -16.39 26.22 15.42
N GLU A 366 -15.83 26.47 14.24
CA GLU A 366 -16.25 27.54 13.32
C GLU A 366 -17.19 27.03 12.21
N LYS A 367 -17.61 25.76 12.25
CA LYS A 367 -18.22 25.07 11.12
C LYS A 367 -19.64 24.61 11.38
N GLN A 368 -20.43 24.60 10.32
CA GLN A 368 -21.73 23.92 10.30
C GLN A 368 -21.58 22.59 9.59
N PHE A 369 -22.21 21.55 10.12
CA PHE A 369 -22.13 20.20 9.57
C PHE A 369 -23.47 19.75 9.01
N VAL A 370 -23.44 18.69 8.19
CA VAL A 370 -24.65 17.99 7.76
C VAL A 370 -25.45 17.46 8.94
N LYS A 371 -26.78 17.39 8.84
CA LYS A 371 -27.63 16.99 9.98
C LYS A 371 -27.85 15.49 10.03
N LYS A 372 -27.94 14.83 8.87
CA LYS A 372 -28.29 13.40 8.76
C LYS A 372 -27.27 12.63 7.92
N VAL A 373 -26.73 11.56 8.49
CA VAL A 373 -25.78 10.68 7.80
C VAL A 373 -26.27 9.24 7.83
N VAL A 374 -26.04 8.50 6.73
CA VAL A 374 -26.06 7.03 6.72
C VAL A 374 -24.65 6.53 6.52
N ILE A 375 -24.22 5.56 7.32
CA ILE A 375 -22.93 4.91 7.18
C ILE A 375 -23.13 3.52 6.57
N LEU A 376 -22.55 3.30 5.39
CA LEU A 376 -22.56 2.04 4.66
C LEU A 376 -21.16 1.43 4.68
N ARG A 377 -21.04 0.21 5.19
CA ARG A 377 -19.81 -0.58 5.10
C ARG A 377 -19.91 -1.56 3.94
N GLY A 378 -19.03 -1.39 2.96
CA GLY A 378 -18.94 -2.25 1.78
C GLY A 378 -17.91 -3.36 1.93
N THR A 379 -18.21 -4.50 1.32
CA THR A 379 -17.24 -5.57 1.04
C THR A 379 -17.38 -5.99 -0.42
N TYR A 380 -16.29 -5.91 -1.18
CA TYR A 380 -16.22 -6.41 -2.55
C TYR A 380 -15.54 -7.78 -2.57
N GLN A 381 -16.15 -8.74 -3.25
CA GLN A 381 -15.55 -10.06 -3.48
C GLN A 381 -14.98 -10.10 -4.89
N GLU A 382 -13.66 -9.92 -5.02
CA GLU A 382 -12.98 -9.84 -6.32
C GLU A 382 -13.26 -11.05 -7.23
N THR A 383 -13.30 -12.26 -6.68
CA THR A 383 -13.48 -13.49 -7.46
C THR A 383 -14.87 -13.63 -8.10
N THR A 384 -15.90 -13.05 -7.49
CA THR A 384 -17.29 -13.20 -7.95
C THR A 384 -17.89 -11.88 -8.46
N GLY A 385 -17.21 -10.76 -8.23
CA GLY A 385 -17.72 -9.42 -8.47
C GLY A 385 -18.91 -9.03 -7.57
N LYS A 386 -19.24 -9.85 -6.55
CA LYS A 386 -20.37 -9.60 -5.64
C LYS A 386 -20.04 -8.52 -4.62
N THR A 387 -21.04 -7.73 -4.28
CA THR A 387 -20.98 -6.68 -3.27
C THR A 387 -21.85 -7.04 -2.08
N PHE A 388 -21.34 -6.84 -0.87
CA PHE A 388 -22.10 -6.99 0.36
C PHE A 388 -22.12 -5.66 1.11
N LEU A 389 -23.30 -5.27 1.56
CA LEU A 389 -23.51 -4.04 2.32
C LEU A 389 -23.96 -4.33 3.75
N LEU A 390 -23.37 -3.57 4.67
CA LEU A 390 -23.79 -3.46 6.05
C LEU A 390 -24.09 -1.99 6.34
N ILE A 391 -25.15 -1.71 7.09
CA ILE A 391 -25.46 -0.38 7.61
C ILE A 391 -24.99 -0.31 9.06
N GLU A 392 -24.24 0.71 9.45
CA GLU A 392 -23.93 0.95 10.86
C GLU A 392 -25.19 1.47 11.56
N SER A 393 -25.62 0.75 12.59
CA SER A 393 -26.79 1.12 13.38
C SER A 393 -26.48 2.29 14.33
N PRO A 394 -27.48 3.14 14.63
CA PRO A 394 -27.31 4.25 15.58
C PRO A 394 -26.83 3.78 16.96
N GLY A 395 -26.09 4.64 17.65
CA GLY A 395 -25.46 4.34 18.94
C GLY A 395 -24.15 3.55 18.85
N GLY A 396 -23.58 3.42 17.64
CA GLY A 396 -22.30 2.77 17.38
C GLY A 396 -21.07 3.60 17.77
N TYR A 397 -19.91 3.20 17.25
CA TYR A 397 -18.67 3.94 17.48
C TYR A 397 -18.64 5.24 16.69
N ALA A 398 -19.11 5.24 15.44
CA ALA A 398 -19.14 6.45 14.65
C ALA A 398 -20.05 7.50 15.29
N ASP A 399 -21.22 7.10 15.80
CA ASP A 399 -22.11 7.97 16.56
C ASP A 399 -21.40 8.64 17.74
N ARG A 400 -20.73 7.85 18.58
CA ARG A 400 -20.09 8.35 19.81
C ARG A 400 -18.89 9.26 19.55
N PHE A 401 -18.02 8.86 18.62
CA PHE A 401 -16.69 9.47 18.46
C PHE A 401 -16.59 10.42 17.28
N LEU A 402 -17.46 10.30 16.28
CA LEU A 402 -17.35 11.10 15.06
C LEU A 402 -18.55 12.02 14.92
N LEU A 403 -19.77 11.47 14.96
CA LEU A 403 -20.99 12.23 14.65
C LEU A 403 -21.44 13.12 15.81
N LYS A 404 -21.47 12.62 17.06
CA LYS A 404 -21.93 13.38 18.23
C LYS A 404 -21.12 14.67 18.46
N PRO A 405 -19.78 14.69 18.36
CA PRO A 405 -19.01 15.93 18.44
C PRO A 405 -19.38 16.99 17.39
N MET A 406 -19.97 16.58 16.27
CA MET A 406 -20.42 17.46 15.18
C MET A 406 -21.93 17.74 15.21
N GLY A 407 -22.68 17.15 16.15
CA GLY A 407 -24.15 17.28 16.21
C GLY A 407 -24.91 16.58 15.07
N ILE A 408 -24.33 15.53 14.49
CA ILE A 408 -24.89 14.81 13.33
C ILE A 408 -25.70 13.59 13.80
N GLU A 409 -26.90 13.39 13.23
CA GLU A 409 -27.75 12.20 13.45
C GLU A 409 -27.35 11.06 12.50
N ASN A 410 -27.08 9.87 13.05
CA ASN A 410 -27.01 8.64 12.25
C ASN A 410 -28.44 8.15 11.94
N VAL A 411 -28.89 8.30 10.69
CA VAL A 411 -30.21 7.84 10.24
C VAL A 411 -30.21 6.42 9.67
N GLY A 412 -29.12 5.66 9.85
CA GLY A 412 -28.98 4.27 9.39
C GLY A 412 -30.10 3.35 9.88
N GLY A 413 -30.65 3.60 11.08
CA GLY A 413 -31.80 2.87 11.63
C GLY A 413 -33.07 2.92 10.76
N LYS A 414 -33.24 3.98 9.96
CA LYS A 414 -34.39 4.17 9.07
C LYS A 414 -34.25 3.40 7.74
N VAL A 415 -33.06 2.86 7.44
CA VAL A 415 -32.73 2.27 6.13
C VAL A 415 -32.96 0.76 6.09
N TYR A 416 -33.05 0.08 7.23
CA TYR A 416 -33.38 -1.36 7.28
C TYR A 416 -34.77 -1.61 7.85
N THR A 417 -35.26 -2.84 7.70
CA THR A 417 -36.58 -3.28 8.15
C THR A 417 -36.67 -3.36 9.66
N ASP A 418 -37.82 -2.98 10.21
CA ASP A 418 -38.12 -3.08 11.64
C ASP A 418 -37.94 -4.52 12.12
N GLY A 419 -37.42 -4.67 13.34
CA GLY A 419 -37.16 -5.98 13.96
C GLY A 419 -35.81 -6.62 13.62
N LYS A 420 -35.03 -6.11 12.65
CA LYS A 420 -33.65 -6.58 12.44
C LYS A 420 -32.73 -6.12 13.58
N LYS A 421 -32.22 -7.07 14.35
CA LYS A 421 -31.25 -6.79 15.41
C LYS A 421 -29.85 -6.58 14.81
N PRO A 422 -29.13 -5.49 15.18
CA PRO A 422 -27.76 -5.28 14.74
C PRO A 422 -26.84 -6.40 15.23
N SER A 423 -26.02 -6.95 14.34
CA SER A 423 -24.92 -7.84 14.69
C SER A 423 -23.63 -7.04 14.69
N LYS A 424 -23.00 -6.92 15.87
CA LYS A 424 -21.83 -6.06 16.08
C LYS A 424 -22.07 -4.63 15.60
N GLY A 425 -23.22 -4.06 15.93
CA GLY A 425 -23.62 -2.70 15.53
C GLY A 425 -23.93 -2.51 14.04
N HIS A 426 -24.06 -3.60 13.28
CA HIS A 426 -24.33 -3.52 11.84
C HIS A 426 -25.55 -4.35 11.44
N VAL A 427 -26.28 -3.90 10.42
CA VAL A 427 -27.38 -4.65 9.80
C VAL A 427 -27.08 -4.90 8.33
N SER A 428 -27.13 -6.16 7.90
CA SER A 428 -26.98 -6.50 6.49
C SER A 428 -28.21 -6.10 5.67
N VAL A 429 -27.95 -5.42 4.56
CA VAL A 429 -28.98 -4.95 3.62
C VAL A 429 -28.68 -5.42 2.21
N ARG A 430 -29.75 -5.68 1.46
CA ARG A 430 -29.71 -6.06 0.04
C ARG A 430 -30.35 -5.02 -0.88
N LYS A 431 -31.12 -4.10 -0.30
CA LYS A 431 -31.88 -3.06 -0.99
C LYS A 431 -31.60 -1.73 -0.31
N LEU A 432 -31.56 -0.67 -1.09
CA LEU A 432 -31.28 0.69 -0.62
C LEU A 432 -32.50 1.62 -0.76
N ASP A 433 -33.67 1.11 -1.16
CA ASP A 433 -34.89 1.90 -1.39
C ASP A 433 -35.29 2.76 -0.18
N ARG A 434 -35.02 2.29 1.03
CA ARG A 434 -35.34 3.03 2.27
C ARG A 434 -34.45 4.26 2.50
N LEU A 435 -33.40 4.49 1.69
CA LEU A 435 -32.67 5.76 1.69
C LEU A 435 -33.60 6.93 1.34
N ILE A 436 -34.66 6.71 0.56
CA ILE A 436 -35.67 7.73 0.23
C ILE A 436 -36.34 8.24 1.50
N ALA A 437 -36.81 7.34 2.37
CA ALA A 437 -37.47 7.70 3.63
C ALA A 437 -36.47 8.23 4.67
N ALA A 438 -35.25 7.70 4.71
CA ALA A 438 -34.21 8.17 5.63
C ALA A 438 -33.71 9.58 5.28
N ALA A 439 -33.73 9.94 3.99
CA ALA A 439 -33.31 11.23 3.44
C ALA A 439 -32.01 11.77 4.06
N PRO A 440 -30.89 11.02 4.00
CA PRO A 440 -29.62 11.52 4.51
C PRO A 440 -29.11 12.70 3.69
N ASP A 441 -28.46 13.63 4.37
CA ASP A 441 -27.71 14.74 3.77
C ASP A 441 -26.37 14.25 3.20
N ALA A 442 -25.75 13.24 3.83
CA ALA A 442 -24.55 12.59 3.32
C ALA A 442 -24.56 11.07 3.55
N ILE A 443 -23.91 10.33 2.65
CA ILE A 443 -23.66 8.90 2.78
C ILE A 443 -22.16 8.69 3.00
N VAL A 444 -21.80 8.06 4.11
CA VAL A 444 -20.40 7.72 4.40
C VAL A 444 -20.16 6.24 4.09
N MET A 445 -19.15 5.98 3.27
CA MET A 445 -18.68 4.65 2.89
C MET A 445 -17.47 4.28 3.74
N THR A 446 -17.60 3.21 4.52
CA THR A 446 -16.48 2.57 5.22
C THR A 446 -16.17 1.20 4.59
N GLY A 447 -14.98 0.67 4.82
CA GLY A 447 -14.55 -0.57 4.17
C GLY A 447 -14.27 -0.36 2.68
N ASP A 448 -14.82 -1.22 1.82
CA ASP A 448 -14.63 -1.14 0.37
C ASP A 448 -15.62 -0.17 -0.28
N SER A 449 -15.12 0.96 -0.79
CA SER A 449 -15.97 1.99 -1.42
C SER A 449 -16.53 1.56 -2.78
N ILE A 450 -15.84 0.69 -3.53
CA ILE A 450 -16.31 0.18 -4.82
C ILE A 450 -17.59 -0.62 -4.61
N ALA A 451 -17.63 -1.43 -3.53
CA ALA A 451 -18.83 -2.20 -3.20
C ALA A 451 -20.05 -1.31 -2.94
N VAL A 452 -19.86 -0.19 -2.22
CA VAL A 452 -20.96 0.74 -1.94
C VAL A 452 -21.39 1.51 -3.19
N GLN A 453 -20.43 2.03 -3.95
CA GLN A 453 -20.72 2.78 -5.19
C GLN A 453 -21.45 1.93 -6.22
N LYS A 454 -20.99 0.70 -6.45
CA LYS A 454 -21.65 -0.25 -7.37
C LYS A 454 -23.08 -0.55 -6.92
N ALA A 455 -23.28 -0.86 -5.64
CA ALA A 455 -24.60 -1.16 -5.12
C ALA A 455 -25.55 0.06 -5.15
N LEU A 456 -25.04 1.28 -4.94
CA LEU A 456 -25.81 2.51 -5.06
C LEU A 456 -26.21 2.79 -6.51
N ALA A 457 -25.28 2.65 -7.46
CA ALA A 457 -25.55 2.80 -8.89
C ALA A 457 -26.61 1.79 -9.38
N GLU A 458 -26.46 0.52 -9.03
CA GLU A 458 -27.44 -0.52 -9.35
C GLU A 458 -28.81 -0.23 -8.73
N ALA A 459 -28.86 0.31 -7.51
CA ALA A 459 -30.11 0.67 -6.85
C ALA A 459 -30.78 1.86 -7.54
N ILE A 460 -30.03 2.91 -7.93
CA ILE A 460 -30.56 4.06 -8.67
C ILE A 460 -31.10 3.65 -10.04
N CYS A 461 -30.39 2.78 -10.78
CA CYS A 461 -30.89 2.26 -12.05
C CYS A 461 -32.22 1.50 -11.90
N LYS A 462 -32.40 0.77 -10.79
CA LYS A 462 -33.63 0.02 -10.50
C LYS A 462 -34.76 0.91 -9.96
N ASN A 463 -34.42 1.99 -9.27
CA ASN A 463 -35.36 2.91 -8.66
C ASN A 463 -34.81 4.36 -8.77
N PRO A 464 -35.14 5.08 -9.86
CA PRO A 464 -34.62 6.42 -10.13
C PRO A 464 -34.92 7.45 -9.03
N ALA A 465 -35.96 7.25 -8.21
CA ALA A 465 -36.27 8.13 -7.07
C ALA A 465 -35.15 8.16 -6.01
N LEU A 466 -34.25 7.18 -5.99
CA LEU A 466 -33.02 7.25 -5.19
C LEU A 466 -32.08 8.37 -5.62
N GLY A 467 -32.16 8.81 -6.88
CA GLY A 467 -31.43 9.97 -7.39
C GLY A 467 -31.82 11.29 -6.72
N ASP A 468 -33.04 11.37 -6.18
CA ASP A 468 -33.55 12.56 -5.48
C ASP A 468 -33.22 12.58 -3.98
N VAL A 469 -32.63 11.50 -3.43
CA VAL A 469 -32.14 11.48 -2.05
C VAL A 469 -31.09 12.60 -1.89
N PRO A 470 -31.14 13.45 -0.84
CA PRO A 470 -30.28 14.64 -0.76
C PRO A 470 -28.80 14.35 -0.93
N ALA A 471 -28.28 13.31 -0.26
CA ALA A 471 -26.89 12.87 -0.40
C ALA A 471 -26.51 12.42 -1.83
N VAL A 472 -27.42 11.77 -2.54
CA VAL A 472 -27.18 11.29 -3.91
C VAL A 472 -27.23 12.46 -4.89
N LYS A 473 -28.27 13.29 -4.78
CA LYS A 473 -28.51 14.46 -5.63
C LYS A 473 -27.37 15.48 -5.59
N THR A 474 -26.75 15.64 -4.42
CA THR A 474 -25.64 16.58 -4.20
C THR A 474 -24.26 15.94 -4.32
N HIS A 475 -24.19 14.65 -4.66
CA HIS A 475 -22.96 13.86 -4.66
C HIS A 475 -22.21 13.84 -3.31
N ALA A 476 -22.90 14.05 -2.19
CA ALA A 476 -22.36 13.94 -0.84
C ALA A 476 -22.21 12.47 -0.41
N VAL A 477 -21.41 11.70 -1.16
CA VAL A 477 -21.12 10.28 -0.95
C VAL A 477 -19.61 10.09 -0.78
N TYR A 478 -19.17 9.85 0.45
CA TYR A 478 -17.75 9.99 0.82
C TYR A 478 -17.13 8.69 1.31
N SER A 479 -15.88 8.42 0.91
CA SER A 479 -15.09 7.34 1.51
C SER A 479 -14.31 7.87 2.70
N LEU A 480 -14.67 7.40 3.90
CA LEU A 480 -14.04 7.80 5.15
C LEU A 480 -13.58 6.56 5.94
N PRO A 481 -12.48 6.69 6.73
CA PRO A 481 -12.04 5.60 7.59
C PRO A 481 -13.10 5.32 8.67
N GLY A 482 -13.39 4.04 8.89
CA GLY A 482 -14.17 3.61 10.06
C GLY A 482 -13.36 3.78 11.35
N TYR A 483 -14.04 4.10 12.45
CA TYR A 483 -13.41 4.26 13.76
C TYR A 483 -14.14 3.40 14.78
N ILE A 484 -13.39 2.59 15.55
CA ILE A 484 -13.94 1.65 16.54
C ILE A 484 -13.30 1.79 17.92
N ASP A 485 -12.78 2.98 18.21
CA ASP A 485 -12.06 3.29 19.44
C ASP A 485 -10.87 2.35 19.70
N SER A 486 -10.13 2.06 18.62
CA SER A 486 -8.92 1.24 18.63
C SER A 486 -7.66 2.01 18.22
N SER A 487 -7.80 3.00 17.32
CA SER A 487 -6.71 3.88 16.88
C SER A 487 -6.73 5.18 17.67
N VAL A 488 -6.54 5.10 18.99
CA VAL A 488 -6.65 6.22 19.92
C VAL A 488 -5.61 7.32 19.65
N ILE A 489 -4.43 6.98 19.13
CA ILE A 489 -3.39 7.94 18.76
C ILE A 489 -3.78 8.71 17.49
N GLU A 490 -4.39 8.04 16.51
CA GLU A 490 -4.79 8.63 15.22
C GLU A 490 -6.16 9.33 15.24
N TYR A 491 -6.93 9.15 16.33
CA TYR A 491 -8.26 9.74 16.50
C TYR A 491 -8.37 11.22 16.09
N PRO A 492 -7.44 12.13 16.45
CA PRO A 492 -7.57 13.54 16.10
C PRO A 492 -7.62 13.77 14.58
N LEU A 493 -6.83 12.99 13.83
CA LEU A 493 -6.76 13.07 12.37
C LEU A 493 -8.00 12.43 11.73
N VAL A 494 -8.46 11.30 12.27
CA VAL A 494 -9.69 10.64 11.81
C VAL A 494 -10.89 11.58 12.00
N LEU A 495 -11.05 12.16 13.19
CA LEU A 495 -12.12 13.11 13.49
C LEU A 495 -12.06 14.33 12.57
N ARG A 496 -10.87 14.90 12.36
CA ARG A 496 -10.69 16.04 11.45
C ARG A 496 -11.10 15.71 10.03
N ARG A 497 -10.70 14.55 9.51
CA ARG A 497 -11.06 14.12 8.15
C ARG A 497 -12.57 13.95 8.00
N TRP A 498 -13.25 13.47 9.04
CA TRP A 498 -14.71 13.42 9.05
C TRP A 498 -15.33 14.83 9.08
N ALA A 499 -14.82 15.73 9.92
CA ALA A 499 -15.28 17.12 9.98
C ALA A 499 -15.11 17.86 8.64
N ASP A 500 -13.94 17.74 8.02
CA ASP A 500 -13.62 18.40 6.75
C ASP A 500 -14.56 18.02 5.61
N VAL A 501 -15.06 16.79 5.63
CA VAL A 501 -15.89 16.22 4.56
C VAL A 501 -17.38 16.41 4.82
N LEU A 502 -17.77 16.52 6.09
CA LEU A 502 -19.17 16.67 6.51
C LEU A 502 -19.55 18.12 6.83
N GLU A 503 -18.62 19.07 6.64
CA GLU A 503 -18.88 20.50 6.62
C GLU A 503 -19.90 20.85 5.51
N ARG A 504 -20.80 21.80 5.79
CA ARG A 504 -21.82 22.29 4.86
C ARG A 504 -21.40 23.53 4.09
#